data_AF-A0A1H3Y9C6-F1
#
_entry.id   AF-A0A1H3Y9C6-F1
#
_cell.length_a   1.000
_cell.length_b   1.000
_cell.length_c   1.000
_cell.angle_alpha   90.00
_cell.angle_beta   90.00
_cell.angle_gamma   90.00
#
_symmetry.space_group_name_H-M   'P 1'
#
loop_
_entity.id
_entity.type
_entity.pdbx_description
1 polymer ?
#
loop_
_entity_poly.entity_id
_entity_poly.type
_entity_poly.pdbx_seq_one_letter_code
_entity_poly.pdbx_strand_id
1 'polypeptide(L)'
;MPLLGACAVPHPPLIIPEIGRGQEQGISVTIEAYKKAAQWAVEKEPDLIVITSPHAKMYADYLQISAGAGAKGSFAAFGHPEVAFAVDYDAEFVAELCALADEIKLPAGTLGKQDGGLDHGTMIPLYFLQQAGYQGKLVRIGLSGLPRDNHYALGVLLALAAEKLGRRMVLVASGDLSHKLKEDGPYGFDPAGPVFDARMGECFKDGDFLKLLTTPAEMADAAAECGLRSFWIMAGALDRWQVRPQLLSLEGPFGVGYGVALFDLAKRDESRNIGEQAAEAQRAELEKIRAREDEYLALARYSLEHYVRTGRRAALPDNLPPELTGQKAGAFVSIKKDGQLRGCIGTILPVRGSLAEEILYNAVSAGTGDPRFSPVTEAELAELVYDVDVLSVPEPIAGTEQLDVKRYGVIVESADGNRRGLLLPDLAGVDTVAKQVDIARKKGNIAPGEQVKLYRFTVTRHV
;
A
#
# COMPACT_ATOMS: atom_id res chain seq x y z
N MET A 1 22.04 -7.52 -23.53
CA MET A 1 21.01 -6.82 -22.74
C MET A 1 20.94 -7.52 -21.40
N PRO A 2 21.26 -6.84 -20.28
CA PRO A 2 21.31 -7.46 -18.95
C PRO A 2 19.93 -7.88 -18.44
N LEU A 3 18.96 -6.96 -18.41
CA LEU A 3 17.55 -7.32 -18.25
C LEU A 3 17.01 -7.88 -19.58
N LEU A 4 16.44 -9.09 -19.57
CA LEU A 4 15.96 -9.78 -20.77
C LEU A 4 14.44 -9.60 -20.99
N GLY A 5 13.73 -9.14 -19.97
CA GLY A 5 12.28 -8.97 -19.94
C GLY A 5 11.72 -9.18 -18.54
N ALA A 6 10.41 -8.97 -18.40
CA ALA A 6 9.69 -9.34 -17.18
C ALA A 6 8.37 -10.06 -17.50
N CYS A 7 7.85 -10.82 -16.55
CA CYS A 7 6.48 -11.34 -16.60
C CYS A 7 5.75 -11.09 -15.28
N ALA A 8 4.44 -10.88 -15.39
CA ALA A 8 3.52 -10.87 -14.26
C ALA A 8 2.78 -12.21 -14.22
N VAL A 9 2.76 -12.86 -13.07
CA VAL A 9 2.17 -14.19 -12.91
C VAL A 9 1.46 -14.31 -11.56
N PRO A 10 0.33 -15.03 -11.49
CA PRO A 10 -0.38 -15.25 -10.24
C PRO A 10 0.32 -16.31 -9.38
N HIS A 11 -0.16 -16.55 -8.17
CA HIS A 11 0.33 -17.61 -7.29
C HIS A 11 -0.76 -18.32 -6.45
N PRO A 12 -1.92 -18.69 -7.01
CA PRO A 12 -2.85 -19.54 -6.29
C PRO A 12 -2.29 -20.97 -6.21
N PRO A 13 -2.13 -21.57 -5.01
CA PRO A 13 -1.63 -22.94 -4.88
C PRO A 13 -2.42 -23.97 -5.68
N LEU A 14 -3.70 -23.68 -5.95
CA LEU A 14 -4.60 -24.54 -6.71
C LEU A 14 -4.13 -24.84 -8.14
N ILE A 15 -3.22 -24.05 -8.74
CA ILE A 15 -2.72 -24.33 -10.11
C ILE A 15 -1.73 -25.49 -10.18
N ILE A 16 -1.25 -25.98 -9.04
CA ILE A 16 -0.43 -27.17 -8.95
C ILE A 16 -1.37 -28.38 -8.90
N PRO A 17 -1.33 -29.32 -9.87
CA PRO A 17 -2.30 -30.42 -9.98
C PRO A 17 -2.46 -31.25 -8.71
N GLU A 18 -1.36 -31.50 -7.98
CA GLU A 18 -1.35 -32.22 -6.70
C GLU A 18 -2.25 -31.53 -5.65
N ILE A 19 -2.23 -30.20 -5.64
CA ILE A 19 -2.98 -29.36 -4.70
C ILE A 19 -4.41 -29.10 -5.22
N GLY A 20 -4.55 -28.76 -6.51
CA GLY A 20 -5.83 -28.43 -7.15
C GLY A 20 -6.81 -29.60 -7.23
N ARG A 21 -6.31 -30.84 -7.39
CA ARG A 21 -7.09 -32.08 -7.39
C ARG A 21 -8.32 -32.04 -8.32
N GLY A 22 -8.17 -31.44 -9.49
CA GLY A 22 -9.20 -31.24 -10.52
C GLY A 22 -9.81 -29.84 -10.53
N GLN A 23 -9.69 -29.06 -9.46
CA GLN A 23 -10.21 -27.68 -9.42
C GLN A 23 -9.40 -26.74 -10.34
N GLU A 24 -8.13 -27.06 -10.59
CA GLU A 24 -7.25 -26.29 -11.46
C GLU A 24 -7.80 -26.14 -12.88
N GLN A 25 -8.65 -27.07 -13.33
CA GLN A 25 -9.35 -27.00 -14.61
C GLN A 25 -10.20 -25.74 -14.78
N GLY A 26 -10.70 -25.19 -13.67
CA GLY A 26 -11.47 -23.95 -13.65
C GLY A 26 -10.68 -22.72 -14.12
N ILE A 27 -9.34 -22.75 -14.06
CA ILE A 27 -8.44 -21.69 -14.55
C ILE A 27 -7.40 -22.24 -15.53
N SER A 28 -7.83 -23.16 -16.38
CA SER A 28 -6.96 -23.82 -17.37
C SER A 28 -6.32 -22.84 -18.35
N VAL A 29 -7.00 -21.75 -18.72
CA VAL A 29 -6.41 -20.73 -19.61
C VAL A 29 -5.22 -20.05 -18.92
N THR A 30 -5.33 -19.72 -17.64
CA THR A 30 -4.25 -19.17 -16.82
C THR A 30 -3.10 -20.15 -16.67
N ILE A 31 -3.37 -21.44 -16.48
CA ILE A 31 -2.31 -22.47 -16.37
C ILE A 31 -1.53 -22.59 -17.68
N GLU A 32 -2.20 -22.63 -18.82
CA GLU A 32 -1.53 -22.68 -20.13
C GLU A 32 -0.77 -21.38 -20.43
N ALA A 33 -1.33 -20.23 -20.06
CA ALA A 33 -0.63 -18.94 -20.12
C ALA A 33 0.62 -18.93 -19.23
N TYR A 34 0.56 -19.52 -18.03
CA TYR A 34 1.68 -19.63 -17.10
C TYR A 34 2.81 -20.48 -17.68
N LYS A 35 2.48 -21.66 -18.22
CA LYS A 35 3.45 -22.53 -18.91
C LYS A 35 4.14 -21.78 -20.03
N LYS A 36 3.38 -21.03 -20.84
CA LYS A 36 3.93 -20.19 -21.90
C LYS A 36 4.83 -19.08 -21.35
N ALA A 37 4.48 -18.45 -20.23
CA ALA A 37 5.31 -17.44 -19.58
C ALA A 37 6.63 -18.03 -19.04
N ALA A 38 6.58 -19.22 -18.45
CA ALA A 38 7.77 -19.93 -17.98
C ALA A 38 8.68 -20.36 -19.14
N GLN A 39 8.11 -20.91 -20.22
CA GLN A 39 8.85 -21.24 -21.44
C GLN A 39 9.50 -19.98 -22.04
N TRP A 40 8.75 -18.89 -22.19
CA TRP A 40 9.27 -17.61 -22.67
C TRP A 40 10.43 -17.09 -21.81
N ALA A 41 10.35 -17.24 -20.48
CA ALA A 41 11.43 -16.83 -19.59
C ALA A 41 12.69 -17.67 -19.80
N VAL A 42 12.55 -18.99 -19.93
CA VAL A 42 13.69 -19.93 -20.12
C VAL A 42 14.31 -19.82 -21.51
N GLU A 43 13.51 -19.63 -22.56
CA GLU A 43 13.99 -19.46 -23.95
C GLU A 43 14.90 -18.24 -24.14
N LYS A 44 14.85 -17.29 -23.19
CA LYS A 44 15.78 -16.15 -23.16
C LYS A 44 17.15 -16.51 -22.59
N GLU A 45 17.35 -17.75 -22.15
CA GLU A 45 18.59 -18.23 -21.52
C GLU A 45 19.08 -17.30 -20.40
N PRO A 46 18.26 -17.03 -19.37
CA PRO A 46 18.70 -16.24 -18.23
C PRO A 46 19.68 -17.03 -17.37
N ASP A 47 20.71 -16.35 -16.86
CA ASP A 47 21.58 -16.89 -15.80
C ASP A 47 21.02 -16.59 -14.40
N LEU A 48 20.11 -15.61 -14.30
CA LEU A 48 19.46 -15.17 -13.08
C LEU A 48 17.96 -14.96 -13.29
N ILE A 49 17.15 -15.49 -12.37
CA ILE A 49 15.76 -15.10 -12.22
C ILE A 49 15.58 -14.37 -10.89
N VAL A 50 14.94 -13.21 -10.94
CA VAL A 50 14.50 -12.50 -9.74
C VAL A 50 12.99 -12.72 -9.59
N ILE A 51 12.55 -13.18 -8.41
CA ILE A 51 11.12 -13.32 -8.07
C ILE A 51 10.78 -12.36 -6.94
N THR A 52 9.79 -11.50 -7.17
CA THR A 52 9.17 -10.69 -6.11
C THR A 52 7.91 -11.39 -5.61
N SER A 53 7.79 -11.55 -4.29
CA SER A 53 6.67 -12.27 -3.67
C SER A 53 6.01 -11.48 -2.52
N PRO A 54 4.68 -11.30 -2.53
CA PRO A 54 3.93 -10.72 -1.41
C PRO A 54 3.85 -11.63 -0.18
N HIS A 55 4.19 -12.91 -0.33
CA HIS A 55 4.12 -13.90 0.74
C HIS A 55 5.47 -14.20 1.39
N ALA A 56 6.56 -13.64 0.84
CA ALA A 56 7.80 -13.49 1.59
C ALA A 56 7.57 -12.56 2.79
N LYS A 57 8.48 -12.58 3.77
CA LYS A 57 8.30 -11.80 4.99
C LYS A 57 8.25 -10.30 4.67
N MET A 58 7.07 -9.69 4.89
CA MET A 58 6.84 -8.27 4.68
C MET A 58 7.13 -7.47 5.96
N TYR A 59 7.89 -6.39 5.83
CA TYR A 59 8.13 -5.40 6.88
C TYR A 59 7.40 -4.10 6.53
N ALA A 60 7.06 -3.30 7.54
CA ALA A 60 6.35 -2.03 7.30
C ALA A 60 7.26 -1.02 6.56
N ASP A 61 8.54 -1.02 6.87
CA ASP A 61 9.50 0.05 6.56
C ASP A 61 10.77 -0.45 5.86
N TYR A 62 10.78 -1.69 5.34
CA TYR A 62 11.99 -2.29 4.77
C TYR A 62 11.69 -3.33 3.67
N LEU A 63 12.33 -3.19 2.51
CA LEU A 63 12.29 -4.15 1.39
C LEU A 63 13.31 -5.26 1.61
N GLN A 64 12.86 -6.42 2.09
CA GLN A 64 13.75 -7.55 2.37
C GLN A 64 14.19 -8.26 1.08
N ILE A 65 15.50 -8.36 0.88
CA ILE A 65 16.16 -9.18 -0.13
C ILE A 65 16.69 -10.45 0.55
N SER A 66 16.35 -11.62 0.02
CA SER A 66 16.82 -12.89 0.55
C SER A 66 18.35 -12.96 0.54
N ALA A 67 18.94 -13.36 1.66
CA ALA A 67 20.36 -13.55 1.85
C ALA A 67 20.75 -15.03 1.86
N GLY A 68 22.05 -15.31 1.93
CA GLY A 68 22.60 -16.66 2.04
C GLY A 68 22.86 -17.32 0.69
N ALA A 69 23.24 -18.60 0.74
CA ALA A 69 23.62 -19.37 -0.45
C ALA A 69 22.41 -19.91 -1.24
N GLY A 70 21.23 -19.93 -0.65
CA GLY A 70 20.04 -20.56 -1.22
C GLY A 70 18.92 -20.73 -0.20
N ALA A 71 17.80 -21.31 -0.65
CA ALA A 71 16.64 -21.57 0.19
C ALA A 71 15.95 -22.88 -0.20
N LYS A 72 15.15 -23.40 0.74
CA LYS A 72 14.34 -24.61 0.53
C LYS A 72 12.90 -24.34 0.97
N GLY A 73 11.95 -25.04 0.37
CA GLY A 73 10.55 -24.99 0.80
C GLY A 73 9.76 -26.15 0.22
N SER A 74 8.55 -26.34 0.73
CA SER A 74 7.61 -27.30 0.18
C SER A 74 6.18 -26.84 0.39
N PHE A 75 5.24 -27.45 -0.34
CA PHE A 75 3.81 -27.23 -0.15
C PHE A 75 3.24 -28.04 1.03
N ALA A 76 4.04 -28.33 2.06
CA ALA A 76 3.58 -29.01 3.28
C ALA A 76 2.39 -28.29 3.96
N ALA A 77 2.39 -26.95 3.96
CA ALA A 77 1.29 -26.15 4.48
C ALA A 77 -0.04 -26.36 3.72
N PHE A 78 0.03 -26.89 2.49
CA PHE A 78 -1.10 -27.23 1.63
C PHE A 78 -1.32 -28.75 1.57
N GLY A 79 -0.67 -29.53 2.44
CA GLY A 79 -0.84 -30.99 2.52
C GLY A 79 0.04 -31.79 1.54
N HIS A 80 0.99 -31.14 0.87
CA HIS A 80 1.84 -31.75 -0.17
C HIS A 80 3.34 -31.51 0.10
N PRO A 81 3.92 -32.11 1.16
CA PRO A 81 5.33 -31.94 1.51
C PRO A 81 6.30 -32.50 0.46
N GLU A 82 5.85 -33.42 -0.38
CA GLU A 82 6.60 -34.02 -1.48
C GLU A 82 6.87 -33.05 -2.64
N VAL A 83 6.01 -32.03 -2.81
CA VAL A 83 6.23 -30.96 -3.76
C VAL A 83 7.16 -29.94 -3.11
N ALA A 84 8.46 -30.17 -3.28
CA ALA A 84 9.53 -29.45 -2.60
C ALA A 84 10.55 -28.87 -3.58
N PHE A 85 11.18 -27.78 -3.16
CA PHE A 85 12.13 -26.99 -3.95
C PHE A 85 13.39 -26.72 -3.16
N ALA A 86 14.49 -26.65 -3.90
CA ALA A 86 15.75 -26.07 -3.46
C ALA A 86 16.25 -25.14 -4.56
N VAL A 87 16.75 -23.97 -4.16
CA VAL A 87 17.32 -22.98 -5.08
C VAL A 87 18.63 -22.46 -4.53
N ASP A 88 19.55 -22.16 -5.44
CA ASP A 88 20.79 -21.44 -5.13
C ASP A 88 20.58 -19.95 -5.40
N TYR A 89 21.04 -19.12 -4.47
CA TYR A 89 20.94 -17.68 -4.58
C TYR A 89 22.19 -17.05 -5.22
N ASP A 90 22.01 -15.97 -5.98
CA ASP A 90 23.13 -15.19 -6.49
C ASP A 90 23.61 -14.15 -5.46
N ALA A 91 24.45 -14.59 -4.52
CA ALA A 91 24.97 -13.75 -3.44
C ALA A 91 25.75 -12.52 -3.94
N GLU A 92 26.42 -12.61 -5.10
CA GLU A 92 27.13 -11.48 -5.70
C GLU A 92 26.13 -10.41 -6.17
N PHE A 93 25.04 -10.83 -6.82
CA PHE A 93 23.97 -9.93 -7.24
C PHE A 93 23.28 -9.27 -6.04
N VAL A 94 23.00 -10.04 -4.98
CA VAL A 94 22.41 -9.50 -3.76
C VAL A 94 23.32 -8.45 -3.12
N ALA A 95 24.63 -8.69 -3.07
CA ALA A 95 25.58 -7.73 -2.52
C ALA A 95 25.63 -6.42 -3.31
N GLU A 96 25.69 -6.49 -4.65
CA GLU A 96 25.66 -5.29 -5.50
C GLU A 96 24.34 -4.52 -5.36
N LEU A 97 23.22 -5.24 -5.34
CA LEU A 97 21.90 -4.63 -5.15
C LEU A 97 21.79 -3.91 -3.79
N CYS A 98 22.33 -4.50 -2.71
CA CYS A 98 22.36 -3.86 -1.41
C CYS A 98 23.26 -2.60 -1.42
N ALA A 99 24.43 -2.67 -2.05
CA ALA A 99 25.32 -1.52 -2.18
C ALA A 99 24.65 -0.35 -2.93
N LEU A 100 23.97 -0.66 -4.03
CA LEU A 100 23.18 0.31 -4.79
C LEU A 100 22.02 0.91 -3.97
N ALA A 101 21.35 0.09 -3.15
CA ALA A 101 20.28 0.57 -2.28
C ALA A 101 20.83 1.52 -1.20
N ASP A 102 21.97 1.17 -0.59
CA ASP A 102 22.64 1.99 0.42
C ASP A 102 23.10 3.35 -0.14
N GLU A 103 23.59 3.39 -1.38
CA GLU A 103 24.01 4.63 -2.07
C GLU A 103 22.89 5.69 -2.12
N ILE A 104 21.65 5.25 -2.37
CA ILE A 104 20.47 6.12 -2.43
C ILE A 104 19.66 6.13 -1.14
N LYS A 105 20.15 5.46 -0.08
CA LYS A 105 19.47 5.29 1.22
C LYS A 105 18.07 4.67 1.07
N LEU A 106 17.88 3.79 0.09
CA LEU A 106 16.67 3.00 -0.02
C LEU A 106 16.66 1.99 1.14
N PRO A 107 15.60 1.92 1.98
CA PRO A 107 15.48 0.92 3.03
C PRO A 107 15.20 -0.46 2.41
N ALA A 108 16.24 -1.06 1.84
CA ALA A 108 16.22 -2.37 1.20
C ALA A 108 17.52 -3.12 1.50
N GLY A 109 17.47 -4.45 1.53
CA GLY A 109 18.66 -5.26 1.80
C GLY A 109 18.34 -6.53 2.57
N THR A 110 19.35 -7.10 3.22
CA THR A 110 19.27 -8.44 3.84
C THR A 110 18.84 -8.43 5.30
N LEU A 111 18.49 -7.27 5.86
CA LEU A 111 18.05 -7.16 7.26
C LEU A 111 16.71 -7.85 7.53
N GLY A 112 16.41 -8.00 8.82
CA GLY A 112 15.20 -8.66 9.32
C GLY A 112 15.38 -10.17 9.52
N LYS A 113 14.34 -10.81 10.09
CA LYS A 113 14.28 -12.26 10.24
C LYS A 113 14.21 -12.92 8.86
N GLN A 114 15.11 -13.87 8.61
CA GLN A 114 15.11 -14.75 7.45
C GLN A 114 15.14 -16.19 7.96
N ASP A 115 14.07 -16.95 7.72
CA ASP A 115 13.94 -18.35 8.16
C ASP A 115 14.47 -19.36 7.13
N GLY A 116 14.97 -18.87 5.98
CA GLY A 116 15.49 -19.69 4.89
C GLY A 116 14.42 -20.48 4.13
N GLY A 117 13.14 -20.30 4.48
CA GLY A 117 12.00 -20.96 3.86
C GLY A 117 11.53 -20.24 2.60
N LEU A 118 11.24 -20.99 1.54
CA LEU A 118 10.52 -20.47 0.38
C LEU A 118 9.02 -20.41 0.67
N ASP A 119 8.42 -19.25 0.41
CA ASP A 119 6.97 -19.04 0.46
C ASP A 119 6.30 -19.48 -0.85
N HIS A 120 4.98 -19.69 -0.82
CA HIS A 120 4.23 -20.18 -1.98
C HIS A 120 4.21 -19.19 -3.16
N GLY A 121 4.23 -17.89 -2.90
CA GLY A 121 4.36 -16.86 -3.95
C GLY A 121 5.68 -16.95 -4.72
N THR A 122 6.72 -17.53 -4.12
CA THR A 122 7.98 -17.84 -4.80
C THR A 122 7.97 -19.24 -5.43
N MET A 123 7.45 -20.24 -4.72
CA MET A 123 7.50 -21.64 -5.17
C MET A 123 6.60 -21.93 -6.38
N ILE A 124 5.48 -21.21 -6.53
CA ILE A 124 4.56 -21.43 -7.67
C ILE A 124 5.21 -21.00 -8.99
N PRO A 125 5.75 -19.77 -9.14
CA PRO A 125 6.52 -19.45 -10.34
C PRO A 125 7.70 -20.39 -10.58
N LEU A 126 8.41 -20.76 -9.51
CA LEU A 126 9.55 -21.67 -9.58
C LEU A 126 9.15 -23.05 -10.12
N TYR A 127 7.98 -23.58 -9.74
CA TYR A 127 7.44 -24.84 -10.25
C TYR A 127 7.35 -24.84 -11.78
N PHE A 128 6.72 -23.81 -12.36
CA PHE A 128 6.59 -23.72 -13.82
C PHE A 128 7.93 -23.44 -14.52
N LEU A 129 8.79 -22.62 -13.91
CA LEU A 129 10.13 -22.34 -14.46
C LEU A 129 11.02 -23.60 -14.51
N GLN A 130 11.02 -24.41 -13.44
CA GLN A 130 11.77 -25.66 -13.40
C GLN A 130 11.20 -26.70 -14.38
N GLN A 131 9.87 -26.77 -14.52
CA GLN A 131 9.24 -27.59 -15.56
C GLN A 131 9.62 -27.16 -16.98
N ALA A 132 9.79 -25.86 -17.20
CA ALA A 132 10.27 -25.30 -18.46
C ALA A 132 11.79 -25.50 -18.67
N GLY A 133 12.52 -26.03 -17.68
CA GLY A 133 13.93 -26.37 -17.77
C GLY A 133 14.89 -25.37 -17.12
N TYR A 134 14.39 -24.40 -16.35
CA TYR A 134 15.26 -23.46 -15.63
C TYR A 134 16.07 -24.16 -14.52
N GLN A 135 17.38 -23.93 -14.50
CA GLN A 135 18.32 -24.45 -13.50
C GLN A 135 19.32 -23.39 -13.01
N GLY A 136 19.08 -22.12 -13.32
CA GLY A 136 19.96 -21.01 -12.96
C GLY A 136 19.79 -20.54 -11.52
N LYS A 137 20.47 -19.44 -11.18
CA LYS A 137 20.41 -18.86 -9.83
C LYS A 137 19.15 -18.03 -9.62
N LEU A 138 18.70 -17.92 -8.37
CA LEU A 138 17.55 -17.12 -8.00
C LEU A 138 17.95 -15.92 -7.13
N VAL A 139 17.15 -14.86 -7.16
CA VAL A 139 17.04 -13.92 -6.04
C VAL A 139 15.56 -13.75 -5.70
N ARG A 140 15.21 -13.97 -4.43
CA ARG A 140 13.86 -13.71 -3.93
C ARG A 140 13.83 -12.37 -3.20
N ILE A 141 12.81 -11.58 -3.48
CA ILE A 141 12.57 -10.27 -2.85
C ILE A 141 11.17 -10.25 -2.27
N GLY A 142 11.07 -9.85 -0.99
CA GLY A 142 9.80 -9.57 -0.34
C GLY A 142 9.33 -8.14 -0.59
N LEU A 143 8.02 -7.94 -0.46
CA LEU A 143 7.41 -6.61 -0.56
C LEU A 143 7.48 -5.89 0.80
N SER A 144 7.03 -4.63 0.85
CA SER A 144 7.06 -3.80 2.05
C SER A 144 5.79 -2.97 2.21
N GLY A 145 5.53 -2.48 3.42
CA GLY A 145 4.59 -1.38 3.68
C GLY A 145 5.07 0.00 3.20
N LEU A 146 6.23 0.07 2.54
CA LEU A 146 6.80 1.30 2.00
C LEU A 146 5.96 1.82 0.82
N PRO A 147 6.05 3.13 0.53
CA PRO A 147 5.39 3.73 -0.62
C PRO A 147 5.78 3.10 -1.97
N ARG A 148 4.99 3.43 -2.99
CA ARG A 148 5.21 3.05 -4.39
C ARG A 148 6.63 3.36 -4.86
N ASP A 149 7.14 4.55 -4.56
CA ASP A 149 8.41 5.03 -5.09
C ASP A 149 9.59 4.21 -4.61
N ASN A 150 9.55 3.68 -3.39
CA ASN A 150 10.56 2.76 -2.88
C ASN A 150 10.57 1.43 -3.65
N HIS A 151 9.39 0.87 -3.93
CA HIS A 151 9.25 -0.36 -4.71
C HIS A 151 9.72 -0.15 -6.15
N TYR A 152 9.30 0.95 -6.77
CA TYR A 152 9.73 1.33 -8.10
C TYR A 152 11.26 1.54 -8.18
N ALA A 153 11.84 2.26 -7.22
CA ALA A 153 13.29 2.45 -7.14
C ALA A 153 14.05 1.13 -7.03
N LEU A 154 13.56 0.17 -6.23
CA LEU A 154 14.15 -1.18 -6.18
C LEU A 154 14.17 -1.85 -7.55
N GLY A 155 13.10 -1.70 -8.33
CA GLY A 155 13.04 -2.16 -9.73
C GLY A 155 14.15 -1.58 -10.60
N VAL A 156 14.35 -0.26 -10.53
CA VAL A 156 15.43 0.44 -11.24
C VAL A 156 16.80 -0.11 -10.82
N LEU A 157 17.02 -0.32 -9.51
CA LEU A 157 18.27 -0.86 -8.99
C LEU A 157 18.52 -2.31 -9.41
N LEU A 158 17.48 -3.13 -9.58
CA LEU A 158 17.62 -4.49 -10.11
C LEU A 158 18.17 -4.49 -11.53
N ALA A 159 17.62 -3.64 -12.40
CA ALA A 159 18.11 -3.50 -13.77
C ALA A 159 19.56 -3.00 -13.79
N LEU A 160 19.90 -2.04 -12.93
CA LEU A 160 21.25 -1.50 -12.80
C LEU A 160 22.26 -2.54 -12.26
N ALA A 161 21.89 -3.32 -11.24
CA ALA A 161 22.72 -4.40 -10.71
C ALA A 161 23.00 -5.46 -11.77
N ALA A 162 21.97 -5.84 -12.54
CA ALA A 162 22.12 -6.78 -13.65
C ALA A 162 23.11 -6.23 -14.70
N GLU A 163 23.00 -4.93 -15.02
CA GLU A 163 23.90 -4.27 -15.96
C GLU A 163 25.35 -4.23 -15.47
N LYS A 164 25.59 -3.81 -14.23
CA LYS A 164 26.93 -3.75 -13.64
C LYS A 164 27.62 -5.11 -13.58
N LEU A 165 26.87 -6.17 -13.25
CA LEU A 165 27.40 -7.53 -13.12
C LEU A 165 27.33 -8.34 -14.43
N GLY A 166 26.79 -7.76 -15.50
CA GLY A 166 26.59 -8.45 -16.78
C GLY A 166 25.66 -9.66 -16.68
N ARG A 167 24.74 -9.69 -15.71
CA ARG A 167 23.76 -10.78 -15.53
C ARG A 167 22.66 -10.72 -16.57
N ARG A 168 22.31 -11.87 -17.11
CA ARG A 168 21.15 -12.08 -17.98
C ARG A 168 19.94 -12.39 -17.11
N MET A 169 19.26 -11.33 -16.69
CA MET A 169 18.19 -11.39 -15.70
C MET A 169 16.80 -11.40 -16.36
N VAL A 170 15.91 -12.28 -15.89
CA VAL A 170 14.46 -12.16 -16.08
C VAL A 170 13.81 -11.84 -14.74
N LEU A 171 12.91 -10.86 -14.72
CA LEU A 171 12.13 -10.50 -13.53
C LEU A 171 10.74 -11.15 -13.58
N VAL A 172 10.36 -11.84 -12.51
CA VAL A 172 9.06 -12.47 -12.34
C VAL A 172 8.33 -11.77 -11.21
N ALA A 173 7.35 -10.95 -11.59
CA ALA A 173 6.47 -10.26 -10.65
C ALA A 173 5.33 -11.21 -10.24
N SER A 174 5.50 -11.89 -9.11
CA SER A 174 4.46 -12.76 -8.59
C SER A 174 3.42 -11.96 -7.81
N GLY A 175 2.13 -12.16 -8.13
CA GLY A 175 1.03 -11.36 -7.61
C GLY A 175 -0.32 -11.81 -8.14
N ASP A 176 -1.25 -12.15 -7.24
CA ASP A 176 -2.67 -12.21 -7.60
C ASP A 176 -3.24 -10.79 -7.71
N LEU A 177 -4.34 -10.63 -8.46
CA LEU A 177 -5.04 -9.35 -8.63
C LEU A 177 -6.06 -9.17 -7.49
N SER A 178 -7.28 -8.73 -7.79
CA SER A 178 -8.34 -8.59 -6.80
C SER A 178 -8.66 -9.90 -6.11
N HIS A 179 -8.90 -9.86 -4.80
CA HIS A 179 -9.39 -11.00 -4.02
C HIS A 179 -10.93 -10.95 -3.83
N LYS A 180 -11.60 -9.98 -4.44
CA LYS A 180 -12.97 -9.55 -4.12
C LYS A 180 -13.95 -9.66 -5.30
N LEU A 181 -13.82 -10.66 -6.15
CA LEU A 181 -14.59 -10.75 -7.41
C LEU A 181 -15.97 -11.38 -7.28
N LYS A 182 -16.26 -12.14 -6.22
CA LYS A 182 -17.53 -12.88 -6.07
C LYS A 182 -18.01 -12.90 -4.63
N GLU A 183 -19.34 -12.90 -4.43
CA GLU A 183 -19.95 -12.98 -3.08
C GLU A 183 -19.62 -14.31 -2.38
N ASP A 184 -19.57 -15.40 -3.14
CA ASP A 184 -19.20 -16.74 -2.69
C ASP A 184 -17.67 -16.99 -2.69
N GLY A 185 -16.88 -15.96 -3.02
CA GLY A 185 -15.43 -16.01 -3.00
C GLY A 185 -14.86 -15.99 -1.58
N PRO A 186 -13.59 -16.38 -1.39
CA PRO A 186 -12.98 -16.52 -0.06
C PRO A 186 -12.95 -15.23 0.75
N TYR A 187 -13.02 -14.06 0.09
CA TYR A 187 -13.00 -12.76 0.74
C TYR A 187 -14.29 -11.96 0.52
N GLY A 188 -15.32 -12.55 -0.11
CA GLY A 188 -16.56 -11.85 -0.48
C GLY A 188 -16.39 -10.88 -1.65
N PHE A 189 -17.46 -10.15 -1.98
CA PHE A 189 -17.48 -9.22 -3.12
C PHE A 189 -17.23 -7.77 -2.69
N ASP A 190 -16.47 -7.04 -3.50
CA ASP A 190 -16.40 -5.58 -3.47
C ASP A 190 -16.44 -5.05 -4.92
N PRO A 191 -17.25 -4.03 -5.23
CA PRO A 191 -17.27 -3.42 -6.58
C PRO A 191 -15.91 -2.93 -7.08
N ALA A 192 -14.98 -2.58 -6.18
CA ALA A 192 -13.63 -2.20 -6.55
C ALA A 192 -12.84 -3.36 -7.18
N GLY A 193 -13.18 -4.61 -6.84
CA GLY A 193 -12.47 -5.80 -7.29
C GLY A 193 -12.45 -5.94 -8.82
N PRO A 194 -13.61 -6.05 -9.50
CA PRO A 194 -13.66 -6.12 -10.96
C PRO A 194 -13.06 -4.90 -11.66
N VAL A 195 -13.17 -3.71 -11.05
CA VAL A 195 -12.59 -2.47 -11.59
C VAL A 195 -11.06 -2.50 -11.54
N PHE A 196 -10.49 -2.99 -10.43
CA PHE A 196 -9.06 -3.18 -10.27
C PHE A 196 -8.50 -4.18 -11.29
N ASP A 197 -9.14 -5.34 -11.45
CA ASP A 197 -8.72 -6.36 -12.41
C ASP A 197 -8.76 -5.87 -13.85
N ALA A 198 -9.84 -5.18 -14.24
CA ALA A 198 -9.95 -4.57 -15.56
C ALA A 198 -8.82 -3.56 -15.79
N ARG A 199 -8.53 -2.70 -14.80
CA ARG A 199 -7.43 -1.74 -14.86
C ARG A 199 -6.09 -2.44 -15.03
N MET A 200 -5.80 -3.50 -14.27
CA MET A 200 -4.54 -4.25 -14.37
C MET A 200 -4.42 -4.96 -15.72
N GLY A 201 -5.52 -5.56 -16.21
CA GLY A 201 -5.59 -6.16 -17.54
C GLY A 201 -5.25 -5.16 -18.66
N GLU A 202 -5.77 -3.94 -18.59
CA GLU A 202 -5.41 -2.86 -19.53
C GLU A 202 -3.94 -2.45 -19.39
N CYS A 203 -3.43 -2.26 -18.17
CA CYS A 203 -2.02 -1.93 -17.94
C CYS A 203 -1.08 -3.02 -18.52
N PHE A 204 -1.45 -4.28 -18.36
CA PHE A 204 -0.67 -5.42 -18.86
C PHE A 204 -0.77 -5.59 -20.37
N LYS A 205 -1.93 -5.32 -20.95
CA LYS A 205 -2.15 -5.41 -22.39
C LYS A 205 -1.41 -4.30 -23.14
N ASP A 206 -1.44 -3.08 -22.61
CA ASP A 206 -0.93 -1.90 -23.31
C ASP A 206 0.48 -1.49 -22.84
N GLY A 207 1.00 -2.09 -21.77
CA GLY A 207 2.30 -1.73 -21.19
C GLY A 207 2.28 -0.32 -20.56
N ASP A 208 1.11 0.10 -20.07
CA ASP A 208 0.86 1.39 -19.44
C ASP A 208 1.23 1.36 -17.95
N PHE A 209 2.53 1.46 -17.69
CA PHE A 209 3.06 1.44 -16.33
C PHE A 209 2.80 2.74 -15.57
N LEU A 210 2.53 3.87 -16.25
CA LEU A 210 2.13 5.10 -15.58
C LEU A 210 0.75 4.92 -14.94
N LYS A 211 -0.21 4.35 -15.68
CA LYS A 211 -1.51 3.97 -15.13
C LYS A 211 -1.38 2.96 -13.99
N LEU A 212 -0.47 1.99 -14.11
CA LEU A 212 -0.21 1.03 -13.04
C LEU A 212 0.28 1.72 -11.76
N LEU A 213 1.26 2.62 -11.87
CA LEU A 213 1.84 3.38 -10.74
C LEU A 213 0.90 4.44 -10.15
N THR A 214 -0.07 4.90 -10.91
CA THR A 214 -1.09 5.86 -10.47
C THR A 214 -2.41 5.19 -10.10
N THR A 215 -2.38 3.89 -9.83
CA THR A 215 -3.57 3.17 -9.32
C THR A 215 -3.96 3.73 -7.95
N PRO A 216 -5.23 4.17 -7.76
CA PRO A 216 -5.67 4.74 -6.50
C PRO A 216 -5.52 3.74 -5.34
N ALA A 217 -4.94 4.18 -4.22
CA ALA A 217 -4.72 3.32 -3.05
C ALA A 217 -6.03 2.74 -2.51
N GLU A 218 -7.09 3.55 -2.42
CA GLU A 218 -8.42 3.11 -1.97
C GLU A 218 -8.99 1.99 -2.83
N MET A 219 -8.76 2.02 -4.15
CA MET A 219 -9.19 0.97 -5.06
C MET A 219 -8.41 -0.33 -4.81
N ALA A 220 -7.09 -0.26 -4.65
CA ALA A 220 -6.26 -1.43 -4.37
C ALA A 220 -6.60 -2.05 -3.00
N ASP A 221 -6.73 -1.20 -1.97
CA ASP A 221 -7.11 -1.62 -0.62
C ASP A 221 -8.49 -2.30 -0.60
N ALA A 222 -9.48 -1.73 -1.30
CA ALA A 222 -10.82 -2.30 -1.41
C ALA A 222 -10.85 -3.62 -2.23
N ALA A 223 -10.00 -3.75 -3.24
CA ALA A 223 -9.83 -4.98 -4.01
C ALA A 223 -9.12 -6.09 -3.20
N ALA A 224 -8.49 -5.76 -2.07
CA ALA A 224 -7.72 -6.66 -1.22
C ALA A 224 -6.64 -7.45 -1.99
N GLU A 225 -6.04 -6.79 -2.98
CA GLU A 225 -5.02 -7.33 -3.87
C GLU A 225 -3.68 -7.58 -3.16
N CYS A 226 -2.84 -8.45 -3.72
CA CYS A 226 -1.48 -8.67 -3.22
C CYS A 226 -0.36 -8.35 -4.24
N GLY A 227 -0.67 -8.25 -5.53
CA GLY A 227 0.32 -8.16 -6.61
C GLY A 227 0.85 -6.76 -6.93
N LEU A 228 0.14 -5.68 -6.62
CA LEU A 228 0.42 -4.32 -7.11
C LEU A 228 1.83 -3.84 -6.79
N ARG A 229 2.30 -4.10 -5.56
CA ARG A 229 3.67 -3.79 -5.11
C ARG A 229 4.74 -4.54 -5.89
N SER A 230 4.45 -5.80 -6.28
CA SER A 230 5.30 -6.62 -7.16
C SER A 230 5.38 -5.97 -8.55
N PHE A 231 4.24 -5.47 -9.05
CA PHE A 231 4.18 -4.81 -10.35
C PHE A 231 4.81 -3.40 -10.36
N TRP A 232 4.88 -2.71 -9.22
CA TRP A 232 5.66 -1.47 -9.09
C TRP A 232 7.16 -1.72 -9.25
N ILE A 233 7.69 -2.78 -8.65
CA ILE A 233 9.09 -3.20 -8.85
C ILE A 233 9.31 -3.54 -10.32
N MET A 234 8.37 -4.27 -10.95
CA MET A 234 8.43 -4.57 -12.37
C MET A 234 8.46 -3.31 -13.25
N ALA A 235 7.59 -2.34 -12.98
CA ALA A 235 7.55 -1.07 -13.70
C ALA A 235 8.89 -0.31 -13.60
N GLY A 236 9.53 -0.33 -12.42
CA GLY A 236 10.86 0.26 -12.22
C GLY A 236 11.96 -0.42 -13.03
N ALA A 237 11.97 -1.75 -13.06
CA ALA A 237 12.95 -2.51 -13.84
C ALA A 237 12.82 -2.27 -15.35
N LEU A 238 11.58 -2.05 -15.82
CA LEU A 238 11.25 -1.78 -17.22
C LEU A 238 11.36 -0.29 -17.60
N ASP A 239 11.81 0.58 -16.68
CA ASP A 239 11.89 2.02 -16.94
C ASP A 239 12.88 2.36 -18.07
N ARG A 240 12.53 3.37 -18.87
CA ARG A 240 13.30 3.81 -20.04
C ARG A 240 13.54 2.70 -21.08
N TRP A 241 12.68 1.69 -21.12
CA TRP A 241 12.65 0.68 -22.17
C TRP A 241 11.37 0.79 -22.99
N GLN A 242 11.51 0.65 -24.31
CA GLN A 242 10.40 0.28 -25.15
C GLN A 242 10.02 -1.17 -24.87
N VAL A 243 8.78 -1.36 -24.41
CA VAL A 243 8.23 -2.68 -24.03
C VAL A 243 7.23 -3.15 -25.09
N ARG A 244 7.25 -4.45 -25.37
CA ARG A 244 6.25 -5.17 -26.17
C ARG A 244 5.40 -5.99 -25.21
N PRO A 245 4.28 -5.43 -24.72
CA PRO A 245 3.41 -6.13 -23.80
C PRO A 245 2.60 -7.22 -24.49
N GLN A 246 2.33 -8.31 -23.78
CA GLN A 246 1.38 -9.34 -24.19
C GLN A 246 0.63 -9.87 -22.96
N LEU A 247 -0.65 -9.51 -22.86
CA LEU A 247 -1.57 -10.17 -21.92
C LEU A 247 -1.94 -11.55 -22.47
N LEU A 248 -1.63 -12.60 -21.72
CA LEU A 248 -1.89 -14.00 -22.09
C LEU A 248 -3.19 -14.53 -21.50
N SER A 249 -3.50 -14.19 -20.26
CA SER A 249 -4.76 -14.56 -19.60
C SER A 249 -5.19 -13.51 -18.57
N LEU A 250 -6.50 -13.45 -18.36
CA LEU A 250 -7.12 -12.75 -17.23
C LEU A 250 -8.39 -13.54 -16.85
N GLU A 251 -8.36 -14.21 -15.70
CA GLU A 251 -9.46 -15.05 -15.20
C GLU A 251 -9.75 -14.76 -13.73
N GLY A 252 -10.96 -15.03 -13.24
CA GLY A 252 -11.26 -14.91 -11.81
C GLY A 252 -12.39 -15.80 -11.29
N PRO A 253 -12.48 -17.09 -11.69
CA PRO A 253 -13.64 -17.93 -11.39
C PRO A 253 -13.79 -18.28 -9.91
N PHE A 254 -12.72 -18.19 -9.13
CA PHE A 254 -12.66 -18.53 -7.70
C PHE A 254 -12.80 -17.31 -6.77
N GLY A 255 -13.25 -16.16 -7.29
CA GLY A 255 -13.36 -14.92 -6.50
C GLY A 255 -12.05 -14.16 -6.35
N VAL A 256 -10.93 -14.70 -6.85
CA VAL A 256 -9.61 -14.07 -6.95
C VAL A 256 -9.25 -13.91 -8.42
N GLY A 257 -8.69 -12.76 -8.77
CA GLY A 257 -8.23 -12.40 -10.11
C GLY A 257 -6.83 -12.91 -10.41
N TYR A 258 -6.66 -13.51 -11.58
CA TYR A 258 -5.44 -14.13 -12.05
C TYR A 258 -5.07 -13.55 -13.42
N GLY A 259 -3.96 -12.81 -13.48
CA GLY A 259 -3.45 -12.23 -14.71
C GLY A 259 -2.07 -12.79 -15.06
N VAL A 260 -1.88 -13.21 -16.31
CA VAL A 260 -0.55 -13.59 -16.83
C VAL A 260 -0.19 -12.69 -17.99
N ALA A 261 0.95 -12.01 -17.90
CA ALA A 261 1.43 -11.11 -18.93
C ALA A 261 2.95 -11.17 -19.12
N LEU A 262 3.39 -10.93 -20.36
CA LEU A 262 4.79 -10.87 -20.76
C LEU A 262 5.16 -9.46 -21.18
N PHE A 263 6.38 -9.06 -20.87
CA PHE A 263 6.93 -7.74 -21.21
C PHE A 263 8.30 -7.92 -21.85
N ASP A 264 8.30 -8.01 -23.18
CA ASP A 264 9.53 -8.10 -23.97
C ASP A 264 10.18 -6.74 -24.15
N LEU A 265 11.50 -6.69 -24.11
CA LEU A 265 12.27 -5.46 -24.31
C LEU A 265 12.71 -5.33 -25.76
N ALA A 266 12.56 -4.13 -26.32
CA ALA A 266 13.06 -3.82 -27.66
C ALA A 266 14.35 -2.99 -27.59
N LYS A 267 14.22 -1.68 -27.41
CA LYS A 267 15.34 -0.74 -27.32
C LYS A 267 15.14 0.22 -26.15
N ARG A 268 16.21 0.89 -25.74
CA ARG A 268 16.12 2.02 -24.82
C ARG A 268 15.23 3.12 -25.40
N ASP A 269 14.43 3.71 -24.52
CA ASP A 269 13.50 4.78 -24.83
C ASP A 269 13.44 5.75 -23.65
N GLU A 270 14.27 6.79 -23.69
CA GLU A 270 14.37 7.79 -22.63
C GLU A 270 13.06 8.57 -22.40
N SER A 271 12.14 8.56 -23.38
CA SER A 271 10.82 9.19 -23.22
C SER A 271 9.87 8.37 -22.33
N ARG A 272 10.19 7.10 -22.06
CA ARG A 272 9.49 6.25 -21.09
C ARG A 272 10.15 6.35 -19.71
N ASN A 273 10.40 7.58 -19.25
CA ASN A 273 10.82 7.92 -17.90
C ASN A 273 9.62 7.87 -16.93
N ILE A 274 9.04 6.68 -16.76
CA ILE A 274 7.74 6.47 -16.13
C ILE A 274 7.74 6.96 -14.67
N GLY A 275 8.85 6.80 -13.95
CA GLY A 275 8.98 7.25 -12.56
C GLY A 275 8.91 8.78 -12.44
N GLU A 276 9.55 9.49 -13.35
CA GLU A 276 9.49 10.96 -13.42
C GLU A 276 8.08 11.43 -13.77
N GLN A 277 7.44 10.79 -14.76
CA GLN A 277 6.05 11.08 -15.14
C GLN A 277 5.07 10.81 -13.99
N ALA A 278 5.27 9.73 -13.22
CA ALA A 278 4.45 9.42 -12.05
C ALA A 278 4.61 10.46 -10.93
N ALA A 279 5.86 10.90 -10.67
CA ALA A 279 6.14 11.96 -9.71
C ALA A 279 5.54 13.31 -10.14
N GLU A 280 5.60 13.64 -11.43
CA GLU A 280 4.95 14.82 -12.00
C GLU A 280 3.42 14.75 -11.88
N ALA A 281 2.82 13.62 -12.21
CA ALA A 281 1.38 13.41 -12.08
C ALA A 281 0.91 13.56 -10.62
N GLN A 282 1.67 13.00 -9.67
CA GLN A 282 1.38 13.14 -8.24
C GLN A 282 1.49 14.60 -7.77
N ARG A 283 2.56 15.30 -8.17
CA ARG A 283 2.74 16.73 -7.86
C ARG A 283 1.60 17.57 -8.40
N ALA A 284 1.21 17.36 -9.65
CA ALA A 284 0.12 18.07 -10.29
C ALA A 284 -1.23 17.81 -9.59
N GLU A 285 -1.46 16.60 -9.08
CA GLU A 285 -2.67 16.30 -8.32
C GLU A 285 -2.68 16.98 -6.95
N LEU A 286 -1.56 16.95 -6.23
CA LEU A 286 -1.41 17.67 -4.96
C LEU A 286 -1.56 19.19 -5.12
N GLU A 287 -1.07 19.76 -6.21
CA GLU A 287 -1.30 21.18 -6.53
C GLU A 287 -2.78 21.51 -6.75
N LYS A 288 -3.55 20.62 -7.40
CA LYS A 288 -5.00 20.80 -7.55
C LYS A 288 -5.72 20.71 -6.21
N ILE A 289 -5.33 19.78 -5.33
CA ILE A 289 -5.88 19.66 -3.97
C ILE A 289 -5.61 20.96 -3.21
N ARG A 290 -4.35 21.43 -3.22
CA ARG A 290 -3.93 22.68 -2.57
C ARG A 290 -4.67 23.91 -3.09
N ALA A 291 -4.90 23.98 -4.39
CA ALA A 291 -5.63 25.09 -5.01
C ALA A 291 -7.13 25.14 -4.60
N ARG A 292 -7.66 24.06 -4.03
CA ARG A 292 -9.04 23.96 -3.54
C ARG A 292 -9.15 24.04 -2.01
N GLU A 293 -8.02 24.17 -1.31
CA GLU A 293 -8.02 24.35 0.14
C GLU A 293 -8.84 25.57 0.53
N ASP A 294 -9.73 25.40 1.49
CA ASP A 294 -10.34 26.53 2.17
C ASP A 294 -9.42 27.07 3.28
N GLU A 295 -9.88 28.13 3.95
CA GLU A 295 -9.13 28.82 5.00
C GLU A 295 -8.80 27.91 6.20
N TYR A 296 -9.57 26.84 6.46
CA TYR A 296 -9.31 25.91 7.56
C TYR A 296 -8.12 25.01 7.22
N LEU A 297 -8.12 24.46 6.01
CA LEU A 297 -7.04 23.60 5.51
C LEU A 297 -5.74 24.39 5.31
N ALA A 298 -5.84 25.57 4.68
CA ALA A 298 -4.71 26.46 4.49
C ALA A 298 -4.06 26.87 5.81
N LEU A 299 -4.86 27.11 6.87
CA LEU A 299 -4.37 27.43 8.21
C LEU A 299 -3.67 26.24 8.87
N ALA A 300 -4.23 25.04 8.77
CA ALA A 300 -3.60 23.82 9.28
C ALA A 300 -2.25 23.56 8.61
N ARG A 301 -2.21 23.67 7.27
CA ARG A 301 -0.99 23.51 6.47
C ARG A 301 0.07 24.56 6.83
N TYR A 302 -0.30 25.85 6.83
CA TYR A 302 0.57 26.95 7.24
C TYR A 302 1.21 26.69 8.61
N SER A 303 0.40 26.26 9.59
CA SER A 303 0.87 26.01 10.94
C SER A 303 1.92 24.90 11.02
N LEU A 304 1.63 23.74 10.44
CA LEU A 304 2.55 22.61 10.47
C LEU A 304 3.82 22.89 9.67
N GLU A 305 3.69 23.40 8.44
CA GLU A 305 4.83 23.68 7.57
C GLU A 305 5.78 24.71 8.20
N HIS A 306 5.24 25.76 8.82
CA HIS A 306 6.04 26.75 9.52
C HIS A 306 6.82 26.12 10.68
N TYR A 307 6.17 25.26 11.47
CA TYR A 307 6.84 24.58 12.58
C TYR A 307 7.95 23.65 12.11
N VAL A 308 7.70 22.85 11.07
CA VAL A 308 8.70 21.92 10.53
C VAL A 308 9.92 22.67 10.00
N ARG A 309 9.74 23.82 9.34
CA ARG A 309 10.85 24.62 8.79
C ARG A 309 11.61 25.45 9.83
N THR A 310 10.96 25.87 10.91
CA THR A 310 11.54 26.88 11.84
C THR A 310 11.75 26.38 13.27
N GLY A 311 11.15 25.25 13.64
CA GLY A 311 11.07 24.74 15.01
C GLY A 311 10.20 25.59 15.96
N ARG A 312 9.44 26.56 15.43
CA ARG A 312 8.61 27.49 16.23
C ARG A 312 7.16 27.40 15.79
N ARG A 313 6.23 27.58 16.72
CA ARG A 313 4.80 27.66 16.37
C ARG A 313 4.52 28.97 15.67
N ALA A 314 3.74 28.91 14.59
CA ALA A 314 3.35 30.09 13.84
C ALA A 314 2.46 31.03 14.68
N ALA A 315 2.55 32.33 14.42
CA ALA A 315 1.55 33.29 14.89
C ALA A 315 0.29 33.19 14.02
N LEU A 316 -0.85 33.59 14.58
CA LEU A 316 -2.10 33.74 13.84
C LEU A 316 -1.93 34.76 12.71
N PRO A 317 -2.33 34.42 11.46
CA PRO A 317 -2.45 35.41 10.39
C PRO A 317 -3.47 36.50 10.72
N ASP A 318 -3.20 37.74 10.30
CA ASP A 318 -4.03 38.91 10.65
C ASP A 318 -5.41 38.94 9.94
N ASN A 319 -5.54 38.28 8.79
CA ASN A 319 -6.71 38.37 7.90
C ASN A 319 -7.50 37.06 7.81
N LEU A 320 -7.76 36.41 8.95
CA LEU A 320 -8.59 35.20 8.98
C LEU A 320 -10.10 35.51 9.00
N PRO A 321 -10.94 34.64 8.40
CA PRO A 321 -12.39 34.75 8.48
C PRO A 321 -12.93 34.89 9.91
N PRO A 322 -14.03 35.65 10.12
CA PRO A 322 -14.68 35.80 11.43
C PRO A 322 -15.10 34.47 12.05
N GLU A 323 -15.43 33.45 11.24
CA GLU A 323 -15.81 32.11 11.71
C GLU A 323 -14.65 31.35 12.33
N LEU A 324 -13.40 31.72 12.02
CA LEU A 324 -12.20 31.10 12.63
C LEU A 324 -11.77 31.84 13.89
N THR A 325 -12.00 33.15 13.97
CA THR A 325 -11.51 34.00 15.05
C THR A 325 -12.56 34.30 16.12
N GLY A 326 -13.84 34.36 15.74
CA GLY A 326 -14.96 34.80 16.59
C GLY A 326 -15.67 33.68 17.35
N GLN A 327 -15.38 32.41 17.06
CA GLN A 327 -15.98 31.27 17.77
C GLN A 327 -14.94 30.34 18.37
N LYS A 328 -15.38 29.53 19.33
CA LYS A 328 -14.60 28.47 19.96
C LYS A 328 -15.27 27.14 19.67
N ALA A 329 -14.50 26.18 19.17
CA ALA A 329 -14.95 24.81 18.96
C ALA A 329 -13.78 23.85 19.19
N GLY A 330 -14.10 22.60 19.53
CA GLY A 330 -13.12 21.51 19.42
C GLY A 330 -12.85 21.22 17.95
N ALA A 331 -11.62 20.88 17.61
CA ALA A 331 -11.25 20.58 16.23
C ALA A 331 -10.21 19.46 16.17
N PHE A 332 -10.32 18.61 15.16
CA PHE A 332 -9.32 17.60 14.82
C PHE A 332 -8.65 17.98 13.51
N VAL A 333 -7.31 17.94 13.51
CA VAL A 333 -6.52 18.07 12.28
C VAL A 333 -5.99 16.69 11.93
N SER A 334 -6.32 16.21 10.74
CA SER A 334 -5.76 14.99 10.17
C SER A 334 -4.80 15.36 9.06
N ILE A 335 -3.67 14.66 9.01
CA ILE A 335 -2.65 14.79 7.97
C ILE A 335 -2.61 13.45 7.26
N LYS A 336 -2.61 13.48 5.93
CA LYS A 336 -2.48 12.31 5.08
C LYS A 336 -1.25 12.45 4.18
N LYS A 337 -0.64 11.31 3.87
CA LYS A 337 0.41 11.16 2.86
C LYS A 337 0.06 9.94 2.01
N ASP A 338 0.09 10.08 0.68
CA ASP A 338 -0.30 9.01 -0.26
C ASP A 338 -1.69 8.41 0.03
N GLY A 339 -2.64 9.25 0.46
CA GLY A 339 -3.99 8.86 0.87
C GLY A 339 -4.08 8.19 2.25
N GLN A 340 -2.95 7.83 2.86
CA GLN A 340 -2.89 7.15 4.15
C GLN A 340 -2.73 8.15 5.30
N LEU A 341 -3.23 7.80 6.49
CA LEU A 341 -3.13 8.64 7.67
C LEU A 341 -1.66 8.79 8.12
N ARG A 342 -1.20 10.04 8.27
CA ARG A 342 0.16 10.42 8.67
C ARG A 342 0.24 11.10 10.04
N GLY A 343 -0.91 11.53 10.56
CA GLY A 343 -1.07 12.07 11.91
C GLY A 343 -2.51 12.55 12.12
N CYS A 344 -3.06 12.41 13.32
CA CYS A 344 -4.36 13.00 13.67
C CYS A 344 -4.42 13.33 15.15
N ILE A 345 -4.59 14.61 15.46
CA ILE A 345 -4.74 15.12 16.82
C ILE A 345 -5.82 16.19 16.84
N GLY A 346 -6.59 16.21 17.92
CA GLY A 346 -7.62 17.21 18.14
C GLY A 346 -8.08 17.30 19.57
N THR A 347 -9.02 18.23 19.79
CA THR A 347 -9.63 18.49 21.09
C THR A 347 -11.14 18.34 20.98
N ILE A 348 -11.73 17.72 22.00
CA ILE A 348 -13.18 17.44 22.05
C ILE A 348 -13.97 18.72 22.32
N LEU A 349 -13.45 19.54 23.22
CA LEU A 349 -13.98 20.86 23.60
C LEU A 349 -12.89 21.90 23.32
N PRO A 350 -13.26 23.16 23.04
CA PRO A 350 -12.28 24.21 22.81
C PRO A 350 -11.42 24.41 24.06
N VAL A 351 -10.09 24.37 23.87
CA VAL A 351 -9.11 24.68 24.91
C VAL A 351 -8.32 25.96 24.60
N ARG A 352 -8.53 26.53 23.40
CA ARG A 352 -7.92 27.79 22.95
C ARG A 352 -8.89 28.96 22.90
N GLY A 353 -8.35 30.15 22.62
CA GLY A 353 -9.07 31.41 22.56
C GLY A 353 -10.01 31.52 21.36
N SER A 354 -9.71 30.81 20.28
CA SER A 354 -10.50 30.75 19.04
C SER A 354 -10.32 29.41 18.33
N LEU A 355 -11.19 29.11 17.37
CA LEU A 355 -11.04 27.95 16.49
C LEU A 355 -9.74 28.00 15.66
N ALA A 356 -9.32 29.19 15.23
CA ALA A 356 -8.05 29.38 14.53
C ALA A 356 -6.86 28.91 15.38
N GLU A 357 -6.80 29.33 16.65
CA GLU A 357 -5.75 28.90 17.58
C GLU A 357 -5.79 27.39 17.84
N GLU A 358 -6.99 26.82 17.91
CA GLU A 358 -7.21 25.37 18.06
C GLU A 358 -6.62 24.61 16.87
N ILE A 359 -6.91 25.04 15.64
CA ILE A 359 -6.38 24.46 14.39
C ILE A 359 -4.86 24.60 14.32
N LEU A 360 -4.31 25.80 14.59
CA LEU A 360 -2.84 25.99 14.61
C LEU A 360 -2.18 25.00 15.56
N TYR A 361 -2.71 24.88 16.78
CA TYR A 361 -2.12 24.05 17.80
C TYR A 361 -2.18 22.57 17.44
N ASN A 362 -3.35 22.12 16.97
CA ASN A 362 -3.61 20.72 16.63
C ASN A 362 -2.88 20.29 15.36
N ALA A 363 -2.69 21.16 14.37
CA ALA A 363 -1.92 20.84 13.17
C ALA A 363 -0.46 20.47 13.46
N VAL A 364 0.23 21.28 14.28
CA VAL A 364 1.60 20.97 14.73
C VAL A 364 1.61 19.68 15.55
N SER A 365 0.63 19.51 16.45
CA SER A 365 0.55 18.33 17.31
C SER A 365 0.27 17.06 16.51
N ALA A 366 -0.56 17.12 15.48
CA ALA A 366 -0.83 16.01 14.57
C ALA A 366 0.44 15.61 13.79
N GLY A 367 1.23 16.58 13.34
CA GLY A 367 2.45 16.29 12.58
C GLY A 367 3.66 15.89 13.43
N THR A 368 3.67 16.17 14.73
CA THR A 368 4.90 16.02 15.55
C THR A 368 4.71 15.28 16.87
N GLY A 369 3.48 15.13 17.35
CA GLY A 369 3.15 14.58 18.67
C GLY A 369 2.19 13.39 18.65
N ASP A 370 1.77 12.91 17.48
CA ASP A 370 0.98 11.68 17.39
C ASP A 370 1.89 10.46 17.62
N PRO A 371 1.72 9.69 18.72
CA PRO A 371 2.65 8.62 19.10
C PRO A 371 2.66 7.44 18.14
N ARG A 372 1.71 7.37 17.20
CA ARG A 372 1.64 6.32 16.18
C ARG A 372 2.64 6.55 15.04
N PHE A 373 3.15 7.78 14.90
CA PHE A 373 3.98 8.18 13.77
C PHE A 373 5.24 8.90 14.24
N SER A 374 6.31 8.80 13.47
CA SER A 374 7.48 9.66 13.65
C SER A 374 7.14 11.12 13.29
N PRO A 375 7.81 12.12 13.87
CA PRO A 375 7.58 13.52 13.49
C PRO A 375 7.73 13.74 11.98
N VAL A 376 6.86 14.57 11.40
CA VAL A 376 6.91 14.99 10.00
C VAL A 376 8.21 15.72 9.72
N THR A 377 8.85 15.34 8.62
CA THR A 377 10.09 15.94 8.11
C THR A 377 9.81 16.97 7.02
N GLU A 378 10.78 17.84 6.75
CA GLU A 378 10.64 18.87 5.70
C GLU A 378 10.42 18.26 4.30
N ALA A 379 11.05 17.12 4.02
CA ALA A 379 10.92 16.42 2.74
C ALA A 379 9.48 15.95 2.47
N GLU A 380 8.72 15.64 3.51
CA GLU A 380 7.33 15.17 3.39
C GLU A 380 6.35 16.31 3.10
N LEU A 381 6.67 17.56 3.43
CA LEU A 381 5.71 18.68 3.38
C LEU A 381 5.06 18.86 2.00
N ALA A 382 5.80 18.59 0.92
CA ALA A 382 5.29 18.71 -0.44
C ALA A 382 4.21 17.65 -0.77
N GLU A 383 4.11 16.58 0.01
CA GLU A 383 3.27 15.41 -0.22
C GLU A 383 2.05 15.34 0.71
N LEU A 384 1.96 16.24 1.70
CA LEU A 384 0.91 16.20 2.71
C LEU A 384 -0.39 16.82 2.22
N VAL A 385 -1.48 16.16 2.59
CA VAL A 385 -2.87 16.63 2.48
C VAL A 385 -3.44 16.78 3.89
N TYR A 386 -4.27 17.79 4.11
CA TYR A 386 -4.80 18.15 5.42
C TYR A 386 -6.32 18.08 5.40
N ASP A 387 -6.89 17.53 6.47
CA ASP A 387 -8.33 17.62 6.74
C ASP A 387 -8.54 18.32 8.09
N VAL A 388 -9.61 19.09 8.22
CA VAL A 388 -10.03 19.71 9.49
C VAL A 388 -11.47 19.34 9.80
N ASP A 389 -11.68 18.68 10.93
CA ASP A 389 -12.99 18.33 11.46
C ASP A 389 -13.34 19.26 12.62
N VAL A 390 -14.33 20.15 12.44
CA VAL A 390 -14.80 21.09 13.47
C VAL A 390 -16.01 20.49 14.19
N LEU A 391 -15.94 20.39 15.52
CA LEU A 391 -16.95 19.73 16.33
C LEU A 391 -18.00 20.72 16.84
N SER A 392 -19.27 20.33 16.79
CA SER A 392 -20.31 21.00 17.57
C SER A 392 -20.11 20.76 19.06
N VAL A 393 -20.74 21.60 19.89
CA VAL A 393 -20.80 21.34 21.34
C VAL A 393 -21.47 19.98 21.58
N PRO A 394 -20.83 19.06 22.35
CA PRO A 394 -21.44 17.77 22.64
C PRO A 394 -22.70 17.89 23.50
N GLU A 395 -23.75 17.18 23.09
CA GLU A 395 -25.04 17.11 23.78
C GLU A 395 -25.16 15.77 24.51
N PRO A 396 -25.55 15.74 25.80
CA PRO A 396 -25.81 14.48 26.50
C PRO A 396 -27.01 13.76 25.89
N ILE A 397 -26.94 12.43 25.80
CA ILE A 397 -28.04 11.58 25.32
C ILE A 397 -28.43 10.53 26.37
N ALA A 398 -29.71 10.17 26.40
CA ALA A 398 -30.24 9.19 27.35
C ALA A 398 -29.87 7.75 26.97
N GLY A 399 -29.67 7.50 25.67
CA GLY A 399 -29.35 6.18 25.15
C GLY A 399 -28.92 6.21 23.69
N THR A 400 -28.52 5.03 23.19
CA THR A 400 -27.95 4.83 21.85
C THR A 400 -28.97 5.01 20.73
N GLU A 401 -30.27 4.98 21.02
CA GLU A 401 -31.36 5.24 20.07
C GLU A 401 -31.33 6.66 19.49
N GLN A 402 -30.60 7.57 20.12
CA GLN A 402 -30.43 8.97 19.68
C GLN A 402 -29.19 9.18 18.80
N LEU A 403 -28.47 8.11 18.48
CA LEU A 403 -27.32 8.11 17.58
C LEU A 403 -27.73 7.64 16.18
N ASP A 404 -27.09 8.26 15.21
CA ASP A 404 -27.09 7.87 13.82
C ASP A 404 -25.62 7.86 13.40
N VAL A 405 -25.13 6.71 12.93
CA VAL A 405 -23.69 6.53 12.64
C VAL A 405 -23.18 7.45 11.53
N LYS A 406 -24.05 7.91 10.63
CA LYS A 406 -23.71 8.82 9.53
C LYS A 406 -23.73 10.27 9.97
N ARG A 407 -24.61 10.62 10.90
CA ARG A 407 -24.79 12.02 11.33
C ARG A 407 -23.99 12.41 12.56
N TYR A 408 -23.92 11.54 13.56
CA TYR A 408 -23.41 11.89 14.89
C TYR A 408 -22.14 11.14 15.24
N GLY A 409 -21.15 11.88 15.73
CA GLY A 409 -20.08 11.30 16.53
C GLY A 409 -20.57 10.98 17.94
N VAL A 410 -19.84 10.12 18.64
CA VAL A 410 -20.18 9.71 20.01
C VAL A 410 -18.99 9.93 20.94
N ILE A 411 -19.28 10.43 22.15
CA ILE A 411 -18.36 10.44 23.27
C ILE A 411 -18.91 9.49 24.32
N VAL A 412 -18.07 8.58 24.77
CA VAL A 412 -18.36 7.69 25.90
C VAL A 412 -17.49 8.13 27.06
N GLU A 413 -18.11 8.55 28.15
CA GLU A 413 -17.46 8.98 29.38
C GLU A 413 -17.75 7.98 30.51
N SER A 414 -16.74 7.56 31.26
CA SER A 414 -16.93 6.71 32.45
C SER A 414 -17.78 7.43 33.51
N ALA A 415 -18.49 6.69 34.36
CA ALA A 415 -19.37 7.28 35.37
C ALA A 415 -18.66 8.31 36.29
N ASP A 416 -17.38 8.08 36.60
CA ASP A 416 -16.52 8.97 37.39
C ASP A 416 -15.94 10.16 36.61
N GLY A 417 -16.13 10.22 35.28
CA GLY A 417 -15.71 11.31 34.40
C GLY A 417 -14.23 11.30 33.99
N ASN A 418 -13.44 10.35 34.49
CA ASN A 418 -11.98 10.30 34.34
C ASN A 418 -11.51 9.72 33.00
N ARG A 419 -12.31 8.85 32.39
CA ARG A 419 -12.00 8.18 31.13
C ARG A 419 -13.01 8.57 30.08
N ARG A 420 -12.52 8.92 28.89
CA ARG A 420 -13.34 9.33 27.76
C ARG A 420 -12.77 8.79 26.47
N GLY A 421 -13.65 8.29 25.62
CA GLY A 421 -13.31 7.96 24.26
C GLY A 421 -14.28 8.60 23.29
N LEU A 422 -13.76 9.03 22.14
CA LEU A 422 -14.51 9.69 21.09
C LEU A 422 -14.37 8.92 19.78
N LEU A 423 -15.48 8.86 19.04
CA LEU A 423 -15.47 8.45 17.64
C LEU A 423 -16.24 9.45 16.79
N LEU A 424 -15.64 9.87 15.68
CA LEU A 424 -16.26 10.74 14.68
C LEU A 424 -17.39 10.00 13.94
N PRO A 425 -18.37 10.72 13.35
CA PRO A 425 -19.40 10.12 12.50
C PRO A 425 -18.82 9.54 11.21
N ASP A 426 -19.64 8.81 10.45
CA ASP A 426 -19.44 8.41 9.05
C ASP A 426 -18.06 7.85 8.74
N LEU A 427 -17.62 6.87 9.52
CA LEU A 427 -16.35 6.17 9.30
C LEU A 427 -16.59 4.86 8.56
N ALA A 428 -15.74 4.57 7.57
CA ALA A 428 -15.79 3.32 6.82
C ALA A 428 -15.75 2.10 7.75
N GLY A 429 -16.66 1.15 7.51
CA GLY A 429 -16.81 -0.06 8.31
C GLY A 429 -17.44 0.14 9.68
N VAL A 430 -17.98 1.31 10.02
CA VAL A 430 -18.74 1.55 11.27
C VAL A 430 -20.22 1.75 10.92
N ASP A 431 -20.88 0.62 10.65
CA ASP A 431 -22.25 0.63 10.10
C ASP A 431 -23.34 0.50 11.17
N THR A 432 -22.96 0.29 12.44
CA THR A 432 -23.91 0.14 13.54
C THR A 432 -23.54 0.99 14.75
N VAL A 433 -24.55 1.51 15.45
CA VAL A 433 -24.36 2.32 16.66
C VAL A 433 -23.65 1.52 17.75
N ALA A 434 -23.96 0.23 17.90
CA ALA A 434 -23.28 -0.64 18.85
C ALA A 434 -21.76 -0.68 18.59
N LYS A 435 -21.36 -0.89 17.33
CA LYS A 435 -19.95 -0.88 16.93
C LYS A 435 -19.30 0.49 17.16
N GLN A 436 -20.03 1.57 16.85
CA GLN A 436 -19.57 2.94 17.08
C GLN A 436 -19.24 3.21 18.56
N VAL A 437 -20.16 2.85 19.46
CA VAL A 437 -20.01 3.00 20.92
C VAL A 437 -18.89 2.11 21.46
N ASP A 438 -18.78 0.87 20.98
CA ASP A 438 -17.74 -0.06 21.42
C ASP A 438 -16.34 0.41 21.05
N ILE A 439 -16.16 0.97 19.84
CA ILE A 439 -14.88 1.55 19.43
C ILE A 439 -14.55 2.77 20.31
N ALA A 440 -15.53 3.64 20.58
CA ALA A 440 -15.33 4.78 21.47
C ALA A 440 -14.95 4.32 22.89
N ARG A 441 -15.60 3.30 23.45
CA ARG A 441 -15.23 2.67 24.74
C ARG A 441 -13.77 2.22 24.74
N LYS A 442 -13.35 1.48 23.72
CA LYS A 442 -11.96 0.98 23.60
C LYS A 442 -10.95 2.12 23.57
N LYS A 443 -11.23 3.18 22.81
CA LYS A 443 -10.37 4.39 22.76
C LYS A 443 -10.25 5.08 24.11
N GLY A 444 -11.31 5.06 24.91
CA GLY A 444 -11.31 5.61 26.28
C GLY A 444 -10.81 4.66 27.36
N ASN A 445 -10.39 3.43 27.00
CA ASN A 445 -10.07 2.36 27.96
C ASN A 445 -11.20 2.10 28.97
N ILE A 446 -12.44 2.01 28.47
CA ILE A 446 -13.66 1.76 29.24
C ILE A 446 -14.13 0.33 28.98
N ALA A 447 -14.34 -0.46 30.05
CA ALA A 447 -14.65 -1.87 29.92
C ALA A 447 -16.07 -2.11 29.36
N PRO A 448 -16.31 -3.23 28.65
CA PRO A 448 -17.68 -3.66 28.30
C PRO A 448 -18.53 -3.83 29.58
N GLY A 449 -19.72 -3.23 29.59
CA GLY A 449 -20.64 -3.30 30.74
C GLY A 449 -20.42 -2.25 31.84
N GLU A 450 -19.34 -1.47 31.78
CA GLU A 450 -19.16 -0.33 32.69
C GLU A 450 -20.25 0.73 32.46
N GLN A 451 -20.78 1.33 33.53
CA GLN A 451 -21.72 2.46 33.43
C GLN A 451 -21.04 3.68 32.82
N VAL A 452 -21.71 4.30 31.86
CA VAL A 452 -21.16 5.42 31.08
C VAL A 452 -22.21 6.51 30.91
N LYS A 453 -21.72 7.74 30.70
CA LYS A 453 -22.49 8.83 30.11
C LYS A 453 -22.19 8.89 28.62
N LEU A 454 -23.23 9.14 27.83
CA LEU A 454 -23.12 9.26 26.39
C LEU A 454 -23.39 10.70 25.97
N TYR A 455 -22.60 11.16 25.01
CA TYR A 455 -22.82 12.43 24.35
C TYR A 455 -22.75 12.22 22.84
N ARG A 456 -23.50 13.03 22.09
CA ARG A 456 -23.41 13.11 20.63
C ARG A 456 -22.95 14.49 20.20
N PHE A 457 -22.37 14.57 19.01
CA PHE A 457 -21.98 15.83 18.38
C PHE A 457 -22.01 15.66 16.86
N THR A 458 -22.14 16.77 16.12
CA THR A 458 -21.97 16.78 14.66
C THR A 458 -20.59 17.32 14.30
N VAL A 459 -20.14 17.01 13.09
CA VAL A 459 -18.86 17.48 12.56
C VAL A 459 -19.09 18.22 11.25
N THR A 460 -18.49 19.40 11.13
CA THR A 460 -18.29 20.07 9.84
C THR A 460 -16.90 19.69 9.34
N ARG A 461 -16.84 18.99 8.20
CA ARG A 461 -15.58 18.50 7.62
C ARG A 461 -15.09 19.43 6.51
N HIS A 462 -13.81 19.72 6.54
CA HIS A 462 -13.05 20.41 5.51
C HIS A 462 -12.02 19.40 4.96
N VAL A 463 -12.06 19.11 3.65
CA VAL A 463 -11.29 18.05 2.96
C VAL A 463 -10.79 18.48 1.58
#